data_AF-A0A2U1MGU2-F1
#
_entry.id   AF-A0A2U1MGU2-F1
#
_cell.length_a   1.000
_cell.length_b   1.000
_cell.length_c   1.000
_cell.angle_alpha   90.00
_cell.angle_beta   90.00
_cell.angle_gamma   90.00
#
_symmetry.space_group_name_H-M   'P 1'
#
loop_
_entity.id
_entity.type
_entity.pdbx_description
1 polymer ?
#
loop_
_entity_poly.entity_id
_entity_poly.type
_entity_poly.pdbx_seq_one_letter_code
_entity_poly.pdbx_strand_id
1 'polypeptide(L)'
;MAEMGLTLWKKYGHVIDYVNSQFYTCNKLTVSHFVNHLFIYMLLSYAGGQLLARFISKGNIGLPPNDGYFEARKELKRQGKLGGIFVWCGDESKDFGFRYGQETQAYLFCILCPWREDKNVKFSDVPINPNVEFHYILAFAIDYTASSSPSPTNGNFSVFWDKHNLGPFQVSSIKSQHSNVKVALSLGGDTVKGGKNCTFIPLSVDSWVSNAVSSLTVIIQKYNLDGIDIDYEHFDADPETFAECIGKLITTLKNNSVITFASIAPLSTEGSGGLSPKDGFFKACNRLKSEGKLVGIFVWSADSSKNLGFRYENESQALLAVPHLTRTTALSSFK
;
A
#
# COMPACT_ATOMS: atom_id res chain seq x y z
N MET A 1 -12.86 -10.02 -2.47
CA MET A 1 -11.60 -9.29 -2.23
C MET A 1 -10.36 -10.11 -2.54
N ALA A 2 -9.87 -10.97 -1.63
CA ALA A 2 -8.63 -11.73 -1.83
C ALA A 2 -8.61 -12.52 -3.16
N GLU A 3 -9.73 -13.14 -3.52
CA GLU A 3 -9.93 -13.83 -4.81
C GLU A 3 -9.85 -12.89 -6.02
N MET A 4 -10.52 -11.72 -5.98
CA MET A 4 -10.49 -10.71 -7.06
C MET A 4 -9.05 -10.27 -7.37
N GLY A 5 -8.29 -9.91 -6.33
CA GLY A 5 -6.89 -9.49 -6.46
C GLY A 5 -5.97 -10.62 -6.93
N LEU A 6 -6.20 -11.85 -6.47
CA LEU A 6 -5.41 -13.02 -6.84
C LEU A 6 -5.66 -13.48 -8.29
N THR A 7 -6.91 -13.45 -8.75
CA THR A 7 -7.27 -13.76 -10.14
C THR A 7 -6.69 -12.71 -11.09
N LEU A 8 -6.80 -11.42 -10.74
CA LEU A 8 -6.13 -10.33 -11.45
C LEU A 8 -4.61 -10.54 -11.51
N TRP A 9 -3.95 -10.86 -10.38
CA TRP A 9 -2.50 -11.08 -10.34
C TRP A 9 -2.05 -12.27 -11.20
N LYS A 10 -2.73 -13.42 -11.10
CA LYS A 10 -2.39 -14.62 -11.88
C LYS A 10 -2.42 -14.39 -13.39
N LYS A 11 -3.29 -13.49 -13.85
CA LYS A 11 -3.56 -13.24 -15.28
C LYS A 11 -2.79 -12.02 -15.82
N TYR A 12 -2.66 -10.97 -15.00
CA TYR A 12 -2.12 -9.65 -15.40
C TYR A 12 -1.02 -9.11 -14.48
N GLY A 13 -0.46 -9.92 -13.56
CA GLY A 13 0.64 -9.50 -12.68
C GLY A 13 1.87 -8.95 -13.42
N HIS A 14 2.08 -9.35 -14.67
CA HIS A 14 3.14 -8.83 -15.54
C HIS A 14 2.99 -7.35 -15.95
N VAL A 15 1.80 -6.74 -15.78
CA VAL A 15 1.59 -5.30 -15.96
C VAL A 15 1.41 -4.54 -14.65
N ILE A 16 1.46 -5.21 -13.49
CA ILE A 16 1.27 -4.62 -12.15
C ILE A 16 2.61 -4.56 -11.43
N ASP A 17 3.04 -3.36 -11.04
CA ASP A 17 4.39 -3.17 -10.48
C ASP A 17 4.41 -3.44 -8.97
N TYR A 18 3.37 -3.01 -8.23
CA TYR A 18 3.33 -3.07 -6.77
C TYR A 18 2.03 -3.67 -6.21
N VAL A 19 2.15 -4.37 -5.08
CA VAL A 19 1.02 -4.87 -4.29
C VAL A 19 1.05 -4.23 -2.90
N ASN A 20 0.00 -3.53 -2.50
CA ASN A 20 -0.10 -2.80 -1.24
C ASN A 20 -1.21 -3.34 -0.32
N SER A 21 -1.19 -4.65 -0.08
CA SER A 21 -2.23 -5.41 0.62
C SER A 21 -2.70 -4.79 1.93
N GLN A 22 -4.02 -4.77 2.11
CA GLN A 22 -4.67 -4.11 3.23
C GLN A 22 -4.90 -5.08 4.37
N PHE A 23 -4.21 -4.83 5.49
CA PHE A 23 -4.33 -5.61 6.73
C PHE A 23 -5.25 -4.95 7.76
N TYR A 24 -6.08 -3.99 7.34
CA TYR A 24 -7.06 -3.33 8.23
C TYR A 24 -8.10 -4.33 8.74
N THR A 25 -8.19 -5.44 8.01
CA THR A 25 -8.65 -6.77 8.34
C THR A 25 -7.55 -7.71 8.93
N CYS A 26 -6.92 -7.40 10.09
CA CYS A 26 -6.06 -8.31 10.92
C CYS A 26 -5.98 -8.00 12.45
N ASN A 27 -6.55 -8.78 13.38
CA ASN A 27 -6.60 -8.47 14.84
C ASN A 27 -5.22 -8.63 15.51
N LYS A 28 -4.90 -7.76 16.50
CA LYS A 28 -3.56 -7.57 17.16
C LYS A 28 -2.46 -8.54 16.71
N LEU A 29 -1.77 -8.17 15.64
CA LEU A 29 -0.67 -8.96 15.09
C LEU A 29 0.57 -8.90 15.99
N THR A 30 1.26 -10.03 16.15
CA THR A 30 2.64 -10.02 16.65
C THR A 30 3.60 -9.79 15.48
N VAL A 31 4.79 -9.23 15.74
CA VAL A 31 5.85 -9.09 14.73
C VAL A 31 6.19 -10.42 14.06
N SER A 32 6.18 -11.53 14.81
CA SER A 32 6.38 -12.88 14.25
C SER A 32 5.23 -13.27 13.32
N HIS A 33 3.98 -13.03 13.70
CA HIS A 33 2.82 -13.40 12.87
C HIS A 33 2.72 -12.56 11.59
N PHE A 34 2.98 -11.25 11.67
CA PHE A 34 3.05 -10.38 10.50
C PHE A 34 4.15 -10.83 9.52
N VAL A 35 5.39 -11.04 9.99
CA VAL A 35 6.52 -11.39 9.12
C VAL A 35 6.42 -12.84 8.59
N ASN A 36 6.15 -13.81 9.47
CA ASN A 36 6.26 -15.24 9.14
C ASN A 36 4.98 -15.86 8.56
N HIS A 37 3.82 -15.21 8.69
CA HIS A 37 2.55 -15.76 8.20
C HIS A 37 1.92 -14.86 7.15
N LEU A 38 1.57 -13.61 7.50
CA LEU A 38 0.85 -12.72 6.58
C LEU A 38 1.72 -12.24 5.41
N PHE A 39 2.93 -11.75 5.70
CA PHE A 39 3.84 -11.27 4.64
C PHE A 39 4.31 -12.43 3.75
N ILE A 40 4.59 -13.62 4.32
CA ILE A 40 4.94 -14.82 3.54
C ILE A 40 3.76 -15.31 2.70
N TYR A 41 2.53 -15.37 3.25
CA TYR A 41 1.34 -15.74 2.47
C TYR A 41 1.13 -14.79 1.29
N MET A 42 1.34 -13.49 1.50
CA MET A 42 1.28 -12.48 0.44
C MET A 42 2.39 -12.65 -0.61
N LEU A 43 3.65 -12.88 -0.19
CA LEU A 43 4.76 -13.16 -1.11
C LEU A 43 4.52 -14.41 -1.97
N LEU A 44 3.90 -15.45 -1.40
CA LEU A 44 3.55 -16.68 -2.12
C LEU A 44 2.36 -16.47 -3.07
N SER A 45 1.34 -15.73 -2.62
CA SER A 45 0.13 -15.46 -3.41
C SER A 45 0.40 -14.52 -4.60
N TYR A 46 1.31 -13.57 -4.42
CA TYR A 46 1.69 -12.56 -5.42
C TYR A 46 3.15 -12.74 -5.83
N ALA A 47 3.57 -14.01 -6.02
CA ALA A 47 4.94 -14.36 -6.38
C ALA A 47 5.40 -13.62 -7.65
N GLY A 48 6.62 -13.06 -7.58
CA GLY A 48 7.20 -12.20 -8.61
C GLY A 48 6.85 -10.70 -8.48
N GLY A 49 5.90 -10.33 -7.60
CA GLY A 49 5.50 -8.93 -7.40
C GLY A 49 6.29 -8.20 -6.31
N GLN A 50 6.29 -6.85 -6.39
CA GLN A 50 6.89 -6.00 -5.37
C GLN A 50 5.88 -5.70 -4.26
N LEU A 51 6.00 -6.38 -3.13
CA LEU A 51 5.10 -6.25 -1.99
C LEU A 51 5.52 -5.09 -1.06
N LEU A 52 4.60 -4.16 -0.80
CA LEU A 52 4.79 -3.03 0.10
C LEU A 52 4.24 -3.33 1.50
N ALA A 53 4.98 -2.96 2.55
CA ALA A 53 4.52 -3.08 3.94
C ALA A 53 3.57 -1.92 4.29
N ARG A 54 2.30 -2.21 4.61
CA ARG A 54 1.23 -1.21 4.78
C ARG A 54 0.81 -1.01 6.25
N PHE A 55 0.53 0.23 6.67
CA PHE A 55 -0.08 0.57 7.98
C PHE A 55 -1.15 1.67 7.91
N ILE A 56 -1.91 1.89 9.00
CA ILE A 56 -2.75 3.08 9.21
C ILE A 56 -2.11 3.99 10.27
N SER A 57 -2.01 5.30 10.01
CA SER A 57 -1.54 6.27 11.01
C SER A 57 -2.54 6.50 12.15
N LYS A 58 -3.85 6.55 11.87
CA LYS A 58 -4.94 6.54 12.86
C LYS A 58 -5.22 5.12 13.38
N GLY A 59 -4.34 4.62 14.24
CA GLY A 59 -4.40 3.25 14.78
C GLY A 59 -4.19 3.15 16.30
N ASN A 60 -5.10 3.70 17.10
CA ASN A 60 -5.30 3.24 18.49
C ASN A 60 -6.33 2.09 18.51
N ILE A 61 -6.12 1.05 17.69
CA ILE A 61 -6.88 -0.21 17.74
C ILE A 61 -5.92 -1.28 18.29
N GLY A 62 -5.54 -1.07 19.55
CA GLY A 62 -4.61 -1.91 20.30
C GLY A 62 -4.86 -1.65 21.77
N LEU A 63 -5.16 -2.71 22.53
CA LEU A 63 -5.47 -2.60 23.95
C LEU A 63 -4.29 -1.98 24.74
N PRO A 64 -4.55 -1.06 25.68
CA PRO A 64 -3.52 -0.56 26.57
C PRO A 64 -2.96 -1.71 27.45
N PRO A 65 -1.79 -1.54 28.09
CA PRO A 65 -1.07 -2.62 28.80
C PRO A 65 -1.84 -3.37 29.91
N ASN A 66 -3.02 -2.87 30.30
CA ASN A 66 -3.78 -3.36 31.44
C ASN A 66 -4.84 -4.42 31.07
N ASP A 67 -5.25 -4.54 29.81
CA ASP A 67 -6.26 -5.52 29.39
C ASP A 67 -5.63 -6.85 28.97
N GLY A 68 -5.38 -7.71 29.96
CA GLY A 68 -5.19 -9.15 29.75
C GLY A 68 -3.80 -9.64 29.33
N TYR A 69 -2.82 -8.77 29.08
CA TYR A 69 -1.43 -9.19 28.78
C TYR A 69 -0.85 -10.11 29.88
N PHE A 70 -1.13 -9.80 31.15
CA PHE A 70 -0.70 -10.62 32.29
C PHE A 70 -1.56 -11.87 32.53
N GLU A 71 -2.84 -11.86 32.14
CA GLU A 71 -3.71 -13.03 32.27
C GLU A 71 -3.44 -14.07 31.16
N ALA A 72 -3.19 -13.63 29.93
CA ALA A 72 -2.67 -14.50 28.87
C ALA A 72 -1.34 -15.15 29.28
N ARG A 73 -0.45 -14.39 29.96
CA ARG A 73 0.81 -14.91 30.51
C ARG A 73 0.59 -15.93 31.64
N LYS A 74 -0.40 -15.73 32.51
CA LYS A 74 -0.77 -16.71 33.56
C LYS A 74 -1.34 -17.99 32.96
N GLU A 75 -2.23 -17.88 31.97
CA GLU A 75 -2.87 -19.03 31.35
C GLU A 75 -1.86 -19.90 30.56
N LEU A 76 -0.95 -19.27 29.81
CA LEU A 76 0.15 -19.97 29.15
C LEU A 76 1.11 -20.64 30.14
N LYS A 77 1.29 -20.07 31.34
CA LYS A 77 2.04 -20.70 32.44
C LYS A 77 1.28 -21.88 33.07
N ARG A 78 -0.04 -21.77 33.22
CA ARG A 78 -0.92 -22.82 33.75
C ARG A 78 -1.00 -24.04 32.84
N GLN A 79 -0.97 -23.84 31.52
CA GLN A 79 -1.00 -24.91 30.51
C GLN A 79 0.35 -25.62 30.30
N GLY A 80 1.41 -25.28 31.04
CA GLY A 80 2.76 -25.86 30.82
C GLY A 80 3.43 -25.45 29.51
N LYS A 81 2.80 -24.58 28.70
CA LYS A 81 3.29 -24.10 27.40
C LYS A 81 4.31 -22.96 27.51
N LEU A 82 4.88 -22.73 28.69
CA LEU A 82 5.87 -21.67 28.92
C LEU A 82 7.30 -22.05 28.50
N GLY A 83 7.45 -23.06 27.64
CA GLY A 83 8.71 -23.40 26.97
C GLY A 83 8.86 -22.66 25.65
N GLY A 84 9.18 -21.36 25.68
CA GLY A 84 9.52 -20.60 24.48
C GLY A 84 8.93 -19.19 24.37
N ILE A 85 9.55 -18.22 25.05
CA ILE A 85 9.50 -16.79 24.68
C ILE A 85 10.95 -16.29 24.85
N PHE A 86 11.84 -16.47 23.88
CA PHE A 86 11.99 -15.64 22.66
C PHE A 86 12.13 -14.13 22.92
N VAL A 87 13.27 -13.78 23.53
CA VAL A 87 13.93 -12.48 23.35
C VAL A 87 15.42 -12.73 23.13
N TRP A 88 15.90 -12.64 21.89
CA TRP A 88 17.16 -11.93 21.65
C TRP A 88 17.28 -11.41 20.22
N CYS A 89 18.06 -10.34 20.10
CA CYS A 89 18.65 -9.87 18.86
C CYS A 89 20.14 -10.24 18.98
N GLY A 90 20.65 -11.05 18.06
CA GLY A 90 22.01 -11.58 18.11
C GLY A 90 22.26 -12.47 16.91
N ASP A 91 23.44 -12.35 16.32
CA ASP A 91 23.82 -12.98 15.06
C ASP A 91 23.66 -14.51 15.10
N GLU A 92 22.95 -15.09 14.11
CA GLU A 92 23.32 -16.41 13.59
C GLU A 92 22.77 -16.62 12.16
N SER A 93 23.57 -16.20 11.18
CA SER A 93 23.41 -16.61 9.78
C SER A 93 24.25 -17.87 9.53
N LYS A 94 23.62 -19.05 9.53
CA LYS A 94 24.14 -20.25 8.85
C LYS A 94 23.00 -21.01 8.17
N ASP A 95 23.36 -21.67 7.07
CA ASP A 95 22.54 -22.59 6.30
C ASP A 95 21.27 -22.04 5.64
N PHE A 96 21.41 -21.04 4.77
CA PHE A 96 20.87 -21.13 3.40
C PHE A 96 21.71 -20.27 2.44
N GLY A 97 22.31 -20.91 1.43
CA GLY A 97 23.24 -20.27 0.48
C GLY A 97 22.56 -19.42 -0.59
N PHE A 98 21.93 -18.30 -0.21
CA PHE A 98 21.32 -17.37 -1.15
C PHE A 98 22.31 -16.27 -1.58
N ARG A 99 22.64 -16.24 -2.88
CA ARG A 99 23.32 -15.12 -3.53
C ARG A 99 22.29 -14.16 -4.10
N TYR A 100 22.30 -12.91 -3.66
CA TYR A 100 21.80 -11.79 -4.45
C TYR A 100 22.84 -10.66 -4.43
N GLY A 101 23.02 -10.02 -5.58
CA GLY A 101 24.07 -9.03 -5.80
C GLY A 101 23.78 -7.69 -5.12
N GLN A 102 24.81 -6.84 -5.04
CA GLN A 102 24.65 -5.45 -4.65
C GLN A 102 23.92 -4.68 -5.75
N GLU A 103 22.61 -4.56 -5.62
CA GLU A 103 21.84 -3.49 -6.27
C GLU A 103 21.33 -2.55 -5.19
N THR A 104 21.54 -1.25 -5.38
CA THR A 104 21.01 -0.21 -4.50
C THR A 104 19.50 -0.18 -4.63
N GLN A 105 18.79 -0.90 -3.77
CA GLN A 105 17.33 -0.89 -3.71
C GLN A 105 16.84 0.54 -3.43
N ALA A 106 16.29 1.19 -4.46
CA ALA A 106 15.50 2.40 -4.29
C ALA A 106 14.19 2.01 -3.62
N TYR A 107 14.12 2.23 -2.31
CA TYR A 107 12.94 1.88 -1.53
C TYR A 107 11.79 2.85 -1.82
N LEU A 108 10.59 2.30 -2.03
CA LEU A 108 9.39 3.06 -2.33
C LEU A 108 8.62 3.46 -1.06
N PHE A 109 8.23 4.72 -0.96
CA PHE A 109 7.28 5.21 0.04
C PHE A 109 6.00 5.71 -0.64
N CYS A 110 4.84 5.14 -0.27
CA CYS A 110 3.53 5.54 -0.79
C CYS A 110 2.65 6.15 0.30
N ILE A 111 1.96 7.25 0.01
CA ILE A 111 0.93 7.81 0.90
C ILE A 111 -0.36 8.18 0.15
N LEU A 112 -1.49 7.69 0.66
CA LEU A 112 -2.81 8.03 0.13
C LEU A 112 -3.35 9.32 0.76
N CYS A 113 -3.94 10.18 -0.07
CA CYS A 113 -4.53 11.49 0.29
C CYS A 113 -6.05 11.49 -0.02
N PRO A 114 -6.92 11.07 0.91
CA PRO A 114 -8.37 10.98 0.71
C PRO A 114 -9.12 12.31 0.65
N TRP A 115 -10.35 12.22 0.13
CA TRP A 115 -11.36 13.26 -0.16
C TRP A 115 -11.68 14.34 0.90
N ARG A 116 -11.15 14.28 2.13
CA ARG A 116 -11.69 15.10 3.24
C ARG A 116 -11.27 16.57 3.15
N GLU A 117 -12.07 17.37 2.45
CA GLU A 117 -12.00 18.83 2.41
C GLU A 117 -11.92 19.46 3.84
N ASP A 118 -12.53 18.83 4.85
CA ASP A 118 -12.47 19.26 6.26
C ASP A 118 -11.09 19.06 6.94
N LYS A 119 -10.14 18.40 6.28
CA LYS A 119 -8.77 18.15 6.77
C LYS A 119 -7.75 19.09 6.15
N ASN A 120 -8.07 19.71 5.00
CA ASN A 120 -7.29 20.76 4.35
C ASN A 120 -5.80 20.37 4.21
N VAL A 121 -5.53 19.12 3.80
CA VAL A 121 -4.17 18.58 3.65
C VAL A 121 -3.60 19.01 2.30
N LYS A 122 -2.34 19.42 2.29
CA LYS A 122 -1.59 19.75 1.07
C LYS A 122 -0.41 18.81 0.92
N PHE A 123 0.09 18.63 -0.31
CA PHE A 123 1.34 17.89 -0.54
C PHE A 123 2.49 18.44 0.33
N SER A 124 2.59 19.77 0.43
CA SER A 124 3.60 20.47 1.25
C SER A 124 3.51 20.21 2.76
N ASP A 125 2.40 19.65 3.26
CA ASP A 125 2.28 19.30 4.68
C ASP A 125 3.04 18.01 5.00
N VAL A 126 3.22 17.12 4.02
CA VAL A 126 3.82 15.79 4.19
C VAL A 126 5.33 15.89 3.99
N PRO A 127 6.15 15.38 4.93
CA PRO A 127 7.60 15.42 4.81
C PRO A 127 8.08 14.47 3.69
N ILE A 128 8.98 14.97 2.83
CA ILE A 128 9.60 14.20 1.73
C ILE A 128 11.10 14.07 1.99
N ASN A 129 11.58 12.84 2.12
CA ASN A 129 13.01 12.52 2.16
C ASN A 129 13.53 12.39 0.72
N PRO A 130 14.59 13.11 0.31
CA PRO A 130 15.11 13.04 -1.06
C PRO A 130 15.78 11.69 -1.42
N ASN A 131 16.07 10.84 -0.43
CA ASN A 131 16.78 9.57 -0.60
C ASN A 131 15.86 8.34 -0.74
N VAL A 132 14.56 8.53 -1.00
CA VAL A 132 13.59 7.46 -1.28
C VAL A 132 12.80 7.79 -2.55
N GLU A 133 12.31 6.79 -3.25
CA GLU A 133 11.29 7.05 -4.28
C GLU A 133 9.96 7.31 -3.57
N PHE A 134 9.30 8.44 -3.86
CA PHE A 134 8.13 8.90 -3.10
C PHE A 134 6.91 9.00 -4.01
N HIS A 135 5.85 8.26 -3.72
CA HIS A 135 4.59 8.32 -4.45
C HIS A 135 3.48 8.89 -3.57
N TYR A 136 2.88 9.99 -4.01
CA TYR A 136 1.53 10.34 -3.56
C TYR A 136 0.51 9.54 -4.36
N ILE A 137 -0.57 9.12 -3.72
CA ILE A 137 -1.73 8.53 -4.40
C ILE A 137 -2.97 9.32 -3.99
N LEU A 138 -3.73 9.79 -4.98
CA LEU A 138 -4.92 10.62 -4.78
C LEU A 138 -6.16 9.74 -4.61
N ALA A 139 -6.84 9.86 -3.46
CA ALA A 139 -8.04 9.09 -3.13
C ALA A 139 -9.30 9.96 -3.23
N PHE A 140 -10.21 9.77 -4.19
CA PHE A 140 -10.24 8.72 -5.22
C PHE A 140 -10.73 9.25 -6.57
N ALA A 141 -10.44 8.53 -7.65
CA ALA A 141 -11.24 8.59 -8.86
C ALA A 141 -12.28 7.47 -8.82
N ILE A 142 -13.54 7.78 -9.13
CA ILE A 142 -14.64 6.82 -9.01
C ILE A 142 -15.55 6.88 -10.24
N ASP A 143 -15.95 5.73 -10.78
CA ASP A 143 -16.90 5.60 -11.89
C ASP A 143 -18.37 5.66 -11.43
N TYR A 144 -18.67 6.70 -10.64
CA TYR A 144 -20.01 7.02 -10.13
C TYR A 144 -20.37 8.49 -10.40
N THR A 145 -21.66 8.79 -10.51
CA THR A 145 -22.15 10.16 -10.66
C THR A 145 -21.90 10.99 -9.40
N ALA A 146 -21.31 12.18 -9.54
CA ALA A 146 -21.04 13.11 -8.43
C ALA A 146 -22.30 13.89 -7.98
N SER A 147 -23.38 13.16 -7.68
CA SER A 147 -24.70 13.71 -7.30
C SER A 147 -25.03 13.47 -5.82
N SER A 148 -26.22 13.90 -5.38
CA SER A 148 -26.79 13.52 -4.07
C SER A 148 -27.29 12.06 -4.01
N SER A 149 -27.37 11.38 -5.16
CA SER A 149 -27.92 10.03 -5.31
C SER A 149 -27.06 9.25 -6.31
N PRO A 150 -25.82 8.89 -5.92
CA PRO A 150 -24.82 8.44 -6.86
C PRO A 150 -25.14 7.06 -7.46
N SER A 151 -24.96 6.97 -8.77
CA SER A 151 -25.16 5.77 -9.60
C SER A 151 -23.85 5.39 -10.30
N PRO A 152 -23.59 4.09 -10.54
CA PRO A 152 -22.48 3.65 -11.38
C PRO A 152 -22.57 4.27 -12.79
N THR A 153 -21.44 4.45 -13.44
CA THR A 153 -21.33 5.05 -14.79
C THR A 153 -20.65 4.14 -15.81
N ASN A 154 -20.49 2.84 -15.49
CA ASN A 154 -19.84 1.84 -16.33
C ASN A 154 -18.41 2.28 -16.75
N GLY A 155 -17.54 2.55 -15.77
CA GLY A 155 -16.14 2.91 -16.03
C GLY A 155 -15.89 4.37 -16.40
N ASN A 156 -16.89 5.26 -16.39
CA ASN A 156 -16.65 6.69 -16.66
C ASN A 156 -16.23 7.43 -15.37
N PHE A 157 -14.93 7.45 -15.10
CA PHE A 157 -14.34 7.97 -13.88
C PHE A 157 -14.46 9.49 -13.73
N SER A 158 -14.77 9.90 -12.50
CA SER A 158 -14.77 11.30 -12.06
C SER A 158 -13.85 11.48 -10.84
N VAL A 159 -13.37 12.71 -10.63
CA VAL A 159 -12.48 13.06 -9.53
C VAL A 159 -13.26 13.37 -8.25
N PHE A 160 -13.03 12.57 -7.20
CA PHE A 160 -13.57 12.68 -5.85
C PHE A 160 -12.44 12.88 -4.81
N TRP A 161 -11.53 13.82 -5.05
CA TRP A 161 -10.63 14.36 -4.02
C TRP A 161 -10.72 15.90 -3.96
N ASP A 162 -10.10 16.52 -2.97
CA ASP A 162 -10.05 17.98 -2.81
C ASP A 162 -9.28 18.62 -3.99
N LYS A 163 -10.02 19.20 -4.94
CA LYS A 163 -9.48 19.82 -6.16
C LYS A 163 -8.80 21.17 -5.90
N HIS A 164 -9.00 21.77 -4.73
CA HIS A 164 -8.41 23.05 -4.36
C HIS A 164 -7.00 22.86 -3.78
N ASN A 165 -6.83 21.86 -2.89
CA ASN A 165 -5.53 21.56 -2.28
C ASN A 165 -4.69 20.55 -3.06
N LEU A 166 -5.32 19.62 -3.79
CA LEU A 166 -4.67 18.55 -4.57
C LEU A 166 -4.99 18.69 -6.07
N GLY A 167 -5.03 19.94 -6.56
CA GLY A 167 -5.28 20.28 -7.95
C GLY A 167 -4.06 20.09 -8.88
N PRO A 168 -4.24 20.23 -10.22
CA PRO A 168 -3.15 20.04 -11.19
C PRO A 168 -1.93 20.95 -10.97
N PHE A 169 -2.17 22.18 -10.52
CA PHE A 169 -1.10 23.12 -10.18
C PHE A 169 -0.26 22.63 -9.00
N GLN A 170 -0.91 22.12 -7.95
CA GLN A 170 -0.26 21.60 -6.76
C GLN A 170 0.53 20.31 -7.06
N VAL A 171 -0.01 19.42 -7.90
CA VAL A 171 0.72 18.24 -8.41
C VAL A 171 1.97 18.66 -9.20
N SER A 172 1.83 19.63 -10.10
CA SER A 172 2.95 20.13 -10.90
C SER A 172 4.00 20.84 -10.03
N SER A 173 3.57 21.58 -9.01
CA SER A 173 4.45 22.29 -8.07
C SER A 173 5.24 21.33 -7.17
N ILE A 174 4.63 20.25 -6.66
CA ILE A 174 5.38 19.33 -5.79
C ILE A 174 6.39 18.51 -6.59
N LYS A 175 6.03 18.07 -7.82
CA LYS A 175 6.95 17.36 -8.73
C LYS A 175 8.12 18.24 -9.20
N SER A 176 7.92 19.56 -9.37
CA SER A 176 9.01 20.48 -9.72
C SER A 176 9.95 20.80 -8.55
N GLN A 177 9.47 20.68 -7.31
CA GLN A 177 10.27 20.87 -6.08
C GLN A 177 11.02 19.60 -5.66
N HIS A 178 10.52 18.42 -6.02
CA HIS A 178 11.06 17.12 -5.60
C HIS A 178 11.14 16.14 -6.79
N SER A 179 12.32 15.99 -7.39
CA SER A 179 12.55 15.11 -8.54
C SER A 179 12.37 13.61 -8.25
N ASN A 180 12.33 13.23 -6.97
CA ASN A 180 12.03 11.87 -6.50
C ASN A 180 10.53 11.60 -6.26
N VAL A 181 9.65 12.57 -6.55
CA VAL A 181 8.20 12.45 -6.36
C VAL A 181 7.47 12.07 -7.63
N LYS A 182 6.64 11.03 -7.54
CA LYS A 182 5.56 10.71 -8.50
C LYS A 182 4.20 10.90 -7.83
N VAL A 183 3.16 11.09 -8.62
CA VAL A 183 1.77 11.24 -8.14
C VAL A 183 0.84 10.36 -8.98
N ALA A 184 0.13 9.44 -8.33
CA ALA A 184 -0.88 8.57 -8.93
C ALA A 184 -2.28 8.92 -8.42
N LEU A 185 -3.30 8.25 -8.98
CA LEU A 185 -4.67 8.23 -8.44
C LEU A 185 -5.05 6.81 -8.03
N SER A 186 -5.97 6.65 -7.07
CA SER A 186 -6.54 5.35 -6.71
C SER A 186 -7.99 5.25 -7.20
N LEU A 187 -8.37 4.08 -7.71
CA LEU A 187 -9.68 3.77 -8.29
C LEU A 187 -10.56 3.05 -7.27
N GLY A 188 -11.76 3.58 -7.03
CA GLY A 188 -12.77 2.95 -6.18
C GLY A 188 -12.80 3.49 -4.74
N GLY A 189 -12.36 2.67 -3.79
CA GLY A 189 -12.53 2.83 -2.34
C GLY A 189 -13.76 2.09 -1.78
N ASP A 190 -14.00 2.23 -0.48
CA ASP A 190 -15.16 1.66 0.23
C ASP A 190 -16.51 2.30 -0.20
N THR A 191 -16.65 3.63 -0.09
CA THR A 191 -17.94 4.32 -0.23
C THR A 191 -17.89 5.57 -1.09
N VAL A 192 -19.01 5.83 -1.79
CA VAL A 192 -19.30 7.10 -2.48
C VAL A 192 -20.12 8.04 -1.58
N LYS A 193 -20.32 9.28 -2.05
CA LYS A 193 -21.09 10.31 -1.33
C LYS A 193 -22.45 9.78 -0.86
N GLY A 194 -22.79 10.03 0.42
CA GLY A 194 -24.00 9.52 1.04
C GLY A 194 -23.87 8.11 1.66
N GLY A 195 -22.67 7.52 1.69
CA GLY A 195 -22.40 6.26 2.38
C GLY A 195 -22.87 5.01 1.63
N LYS A 196 -23.16 5.13 0.33
CA LYS A 196 -23.42 4.00 -0.55
C LYS A 196 -22.09 3.34 -0.94
N ASN A 197 -22.04 2.02 -0.97
CA ASN A 197 -20.84 1.28 -1.37
C ASN A 197 -20.39 1.66 -2.80
N CYS A 198 -19.08 1.80 -2.98
CA CYS A 198 -18.45 1.96 -4.28
C CYS A 198 -18.25 0.58 -4.93
N THR A 199 -19.36 0.00 -5.38
CA THR A 199 -19.40 -1.31 -6.02
C THR A 199 -18.85 -1.23 -7.45
N PHE A 200 -17.95 -2.14 -7.79
CA PHE A 200 -17.52 -2.39 -9.15
C PHE A 200 -18.65 -3.07 -9.94
N ILE A 201 -19.27 -2.36 -10.90
CA ILE A 201 -20.42 -2.81 -11.68
C ILE A 201 -20.21 -2.52 -13.19
N PRO A 202 -19.54 -3.41 -13.96
CA PRO A 202 -19.40 -3.28 -15.40
C PRO A 202 -20.65 -3.79 -16.13
N LEU A 203 -21.06 -3.10 -17.20
CA LEU A 203 -22.12 -3.58 -18.11
C LEU A 203 -21.58 -4.64 -19.10
N SER A 204 -20.33 -4.48 -19.50
CA SER A 204 -19.53 -5.49 -20.21
C SER A 204 -18.06 -5.10 -20.11
N VAL A 205 -17.15 -6.07 -20.25
CA VAL A 205 -15.69 -5.82 -20.21
C VAL A 205 -15.30 -4.71 -21.18
N ASP A 206 -15.66 -4.83 -22.46
CA ASP A 206 -15.19 -3.90 -23.48
C ASP A 206 -15.77 -2.49 -23.32
N SER A 207 -17.04 -2.37 -22.88
CA SER A 207 -17.66 -1.06 -22.65
C SER A 207 -17.09 -0.35 -21.42
N TRP A 208 -16.86 -1.10 -20.33
CA TRP A 208 -16.25 -0.58 -19.11
C TRP A 208 -14.80 -0.16 -19.36
N VAL A 209 -14.00 -1.00 -20.02
CA VAL A 209 -12.59 -0.70 -20.36
C VAL A 209 -12.50 0.51 -21.29
N SER A 210 -13.34 0.62 -22.31
CA SER A 210 -13.36 1.78 -23.22
C SER A 210 -13.63 3.10 -22.47
N ASN A 211 -14.65 3.11 -21.62
CA ASN A 211 -14.97 4.27 -20.78
C ASN A 211 -13.87 4.59 -19.78
N ALA A 212 -13.28 3.57 -19.15
CA ALA A 212 -12.21 3.71 -18.17
C ALA A 212 -10.94 4.27 -18.78
N VAL A 213 -10.47 3.71 -19.90
CA VAL A 213 -9.31 4.23 -20.64
C VAL A 213 -9.53 5.67 -21.07
N SER A 214 -10.70 5.99 -21.63
CA SER A 214 -11.02 7.35 -22.10
C SER A 214 -11.05 8.37 -20.96
N SER A 215 -11.84 8.10 -19.91
CA SER A 215 -12.01 9.04 -18.78
C SER A 215 -10.73 9.20 -17.95
N LEU A 216 -10.01 8.10 -17.66
CA LEU A 216 -8.77 8.16 -16.89
C LEU A 216 -7.64 8.82 -17.67
N THR A 217 -7.53 8.63 -18.99
CA THR A 217 -6.52 9.34 -19.81
C THR A 217 -6.68 10.85 -19.68
N VAL A 218 -7.91 11.37 -19.75
CA VAL A 218 -8.20 12.80 -19.56
C VAL A 218 -7.82 13.29 -18.16
N ILE A 219 -8.12 12.51 -17.11
CA ILE A 219 -7.77 12.88 -15.72
C ILE A 219 -6.24 12.87 -15.54
N ILE A 220 -5.57 11.81 -15.97
CA ILE A 220 -4.12 11.59 -15.81
C ILE A 220 -3.32 12.69 -16.51
N GLN A 221 -3.66 12.98 -17.78
CA GLN A 221 -3.01 14.05 -18.54
C GLN A 221 -3.28 15.43 -17.92
N LYS A 222 -4.53 15.71 -17.50
CA LYS A 222 -4.90 16.99 -16.87
C LYS A 222 -4.15 17.26 -15.57
N TYR A 223 -3.88 16.24 -14.77
CA TYR A 223 -3.21 16.37 -13.47
C TYR A 223 -1.70 16.08 -13.54
N ASN A 224 -1.15 15.67 -14.69
CA ASN A 224 0.25 15.23 -14.85
C ASN A 224 0.62 14.07 -13.89
N LEU A 225 -0.23 13.04 -13.87
CA LEU A 225 -0.09 11.86 -13.02
C LEU A 225 0.75 10.77 -13.67
N ASP A 226 1.41 9.95 -12.85
CA ASP A 226 2.42 8.96 -13.28
C ASP A 226 1.93 7.51 -13.24
N GLY A 227 0.80 7.24 -12.57
CA GLY A 227 0.32 5.89 -12.30
C GLY A 227 -1.12 5.79 -11.78
N ILE A 228 -1.60 4.56 -11.62
CA ILE A 228 -2.89 4.24 -10.98
C ILE A 228 -2.76 3.17 -9.90
N ASP A 229 -3.68 3.19 -8.95
CA ASP A 229 -3.84 2.19 -7.90
C ASP A 229 -5.27 1.62 -7.95
N ILE A 230 -5.44 0.31 -7.72
CA ILE A 230 -6.76 -0.36 -7.79
C ILE A 230 -7.24 -0.73 -6.38
N ASP A 231 -8.29 -0.07 -5.91
CA ASP A 231 -8.78 -0.13 -4.51
C ASP A 231 -10.31 -0.30 -4.43
N TYR A 232 -10.91 -1.10 -5.32
CA TYR A 232 -12.33 -1.46 -5.21
C TYR A 232 -12.55 -2.46 -4.06
N GLU A 233 -13.45 -2.14 -3.13
CA GLU A 233 -13.75 -2.97 -1.95
C GLU A 233 -15.04 -3.82 -2.11
N HIS A 234 -15.92 -3.45 -3.04
CA HIS A 234 -17.23 -4.06 -3.27
C HIS A 234 -17.43 -4.42 -4.75
N PHE A 235 -18.13 -5.51 -5.08
CA PHE A 235 -18.30 -5.97 -6.47
C PHE A 235 -19.71 -6.50 -6.76
N ASP A 236 -20.18 -6.27 -7.98
CA ASP A 236 -21.29 -6.95 -8.63
C ASP A 236 -20.76 -7.55 -9.96
N ALA A 237 -19.70 -8.33 -9.83
CA ALA A 237 -18.99 -9.02 -10.91
C ALA A 237 -18.23 -10.22 -10.35
N ASP A 238 -17.96 -11.23 -11.18
CA ASP A 238 -17.10 -12.35 -10.84
C ASP A 238 -15.60 -12.01 -10.95
N PRO A 239 -14.70 -12.84 -10.39
CA PRO A 239 -13.25 -12.59 -10.43
C PRO A 239 -12.61 -12.55 -11.83
N GLU A 240 -13.13 -13.27 -12.82
CA GLU A 240 -12.61 -13.23 -14.18
C GLU A 240 -13.04 -11.95 -14.89
N THR A 241 -14.30 -11.53 -14.73
CA THR A 241 -14.80 -10.24 -15.26
C THR A 241 -14.04 -9.06 -14.64
N PHE A 242 -13.80 -9.07 -13.33
CA PHE A 242 -12.98 -8.05 -12.67
C PHE A 242 -11.53 -8.06 -13.20
N ALA A 243 -10.90 -9.23 -13.28
CA ALA A 243 -9.53 -9.38 -13.77
C ALA A 243 -9.38 -8.93 -15.23
N GLU A 244 -10.32 -9.26 -16.11
CA GLU A 244 -10.38 -8.81 -17.51
C GLU A 244 -10.47 -7.28 -17.61
N CYS A 245 -11.42 -6.66 -16.91
CA CYS A 245 -11.61 -5.22 -16.92
C CYS A 245 -10.36 -4.46 -16.45
N ILE A 246 -9.84 -4.79 -15.27
CA ILE A 246 -8.70 -4.09 -14.68
C ILE A 246 -7.40 -4.42 -15.43
N GLY A 247 -7.21 -5.67 -15.83
CA GLY A 247 -6.04 -6.11 -16.59
C GLY A 247 -5.91 -5.43 -17.95
N LYS A 248 -7.00 -5.39 -18.72
CA LYS A 248 -7.05 -4.67 -20.00
C LYS A 248 -6.85 -3.17 -19.80
N LEU A 249 -7.48 -2.56 -18.79
CA LEU A 249 -7.28 -1.14 -18.47
C LEU A 249 -5.79 -0.80 -18.22
N ILE A 250 -5.13 -1.51 -17.31
CA ILE A 250 -3.72 -1.27 -16.97
C ILE A 250 -2.83 -1.49 -18.21
N THR A 251 -3.06 -2.58 -18.94
CA THR A 251 -2.31 -2.92 -20.16
C THR A 251 -2.45 -1.82 -21.21
N THR A 252 -3.66 -1.33 -21.47
CA THR A 252 -3.91 -0.26 -22.45
C THR A 252 -3.29 1.07 -22.02
N LEU A 253 -3.40 1.46 -20.74
CA LEU A 253 -2.81 2.71 -20.24
C LEU A 253 -1.27 2.67 -20.30
N LYS A 254 -0.63 1.54 -19.99
CA LYS A 254 0.83 1.36 -20.13
C LYS A 254 1.25 1.36 -21.61
N ASN A 255 0.57 0.61 -22.47
CA ASN A 255 0.91 0.55 -23.90
C ASN A 255 0.74 1.91 -24.61
N ASN A 256 -0.22 2.73 -24.16
CA ASN A 256 -0.43 4.08 -24.66
C ASN A 256 0.51 5.13 -24.00
N SER A 257 1.44 4.70 -23.14
CA SER A 257 2.35 5.57 -22.36
C SER A 257 1.63 6.64 -21.52
N VAL A 258 0.39 6.35 -21.09
CA VAL A 258 -0.41 7.24 -20.22
C VAL A 258 0.01 7.10 -18.76
N ILE A 259 0.47 5.91 -18.35
CA ILE A 259 1.01 5.64 -17.02
C ILE A 259 2.37 4.94 -17.11
N THR A 260 3.20 5.17 -16.09
CA THR A 260 4.49 4.50 -15.91
C THR A 260 4.40 3.33 -14.93
N PHE A 261 3.46 3.37 -13.97
CA PHE A 261 3.24 2.27 -13.02
C PHE A 261 1.77 2.04 -12.69
N ALA A 262 1.48 0.84 -12.18
CA ALA A 262 0.20 0.45 -11.61
C ALA A 262 0.39 -0.35 -10.31
N SER A 263 -0.48 -0.14 -9.32
CA SER A 263 -0.53 -0.92 -8.08
C SER A 263 -1.91 -1.47 -7.79
N ILE A 264 -1.97 -2.50 -6.94
CA ILE A 264 -3.24 -3.07 -6.45
C ILE A 264 -3.27 -3.10 -4.92
N ALA A 265 -4.46 -2.82 -4.36
CA ALA A 265 -4.72 -2.72 -2.92
C ALA A 265 -5.64 -3.86 -2.41
N PRO A 266 -5.30 -5.15 -2.57
CA PRO A 266 -6.19 -6.23 -2.19
C PRO A 266 -6.47 -6.25 -0.67
N LEU A 267 -7.75 -6.21 -0.29
CA LEU A 267 -8.18 -6.50 1.09
C LEU A 267 -7.93 -7.97 1.43
N SER A 268 -7.25 -8.22 2.56
CA SER A 268 -7.16 -9.55 3.15
C SER A 268 -8.44 -9.92 3.91
N THR A 269 -8.74 -11.22 4.03
CA THR A 269 -9.99 -11.73 4.64
C THR A 269 -9.87 -12.12 6.12
N GLU A 270 -8.74 -11.82 6.78
CA GLU A 270 -8.35 -12.37 8.09
C GLU A 270 -8.45 -11.33 9.25
N GLY A 271 -9.63 -10.72 9.47
CA GLY A 271 -9.96 -9.50 10.30
C GLY A 271 -9.36 -9.33 11.73
N SER A 272 -9.18 -8.13 12.34
CA SER A 272 -9.28 -6.68 11.99
C SER A 272 -8.27 -5.78 12.79
N GLY A 273 -7.38 -4.97 12.17
CA GLY A 273 -6.44 -4.05 12.88
C GLY A 273 -5.00 -3.81 12.34
N GLY A 274 -4.37 -4.75 11.62
CA GLY A 274 -3.00 -4.65 11.10
C GLY A 274 -1.89 -4.75 12.16
N LEU A 275 -0.66 -4.38 11.80
CA LEU A 275 0.44 -4.20 12.74
C LEU A 275 0.70 -2.69 12.88
N SER A 276 0.41 -2.12 14.05
CA SER A 276 0.49 -0.67 14.25
C SER A 276 1.95 -0.17 14.34
N PRO A 277 2.22 1.11 14.00
CA PRO A 277 3.51 1.76 14.26
C PRO A 277 4.01 1.61 15.71
N LYS A 278 3.10 1.64 16.68
CA LYS A 278 3.41 1.54 18.12
C LYS A 278 3.64 0.09 18.58
N ASP A 279 3.00 -0.87 17.92
CA ASP A 279 2.97 -2.29 18.32
C ASP A 279 4.01 -3.16 17.56
N GLY A 280 4.95 -2.51 16.85
CA GLY A 280 6.13 -3.18 16.29
C GLY A 280 6.21 -3.20 14.77
N PHE A 281 5.41 -2.42 14.04
CA PHE A 281 5.52 -2.31 12.57
C PHE A 281 6.94 -2.02 12.09
N PHE A 282 7.63 -1.04 12.71
CA PHE A 282 9.02 -0.73 12.36
C PHE A 282 10.00 -1.85 12.73
N LYS A 283 9.70 -2.67 13.74
CA LYS A 283 10.51 -3.87 14.05
C LYS A 283 10.31 -4.96 12.99
N ALA A 284 9.08 -5.14 12.49
CA ALA A 284 8.80 -6.02 11.36
C ALA A 284 9.47 -5.52 10.08
N CYS A 285 9.38 -4.22 9.77
CA CYS A 285 10.03 -3.62 8.61
C CYS A 285 11.54 -3.75 8.66
N ASN A 286 12.19 -3.44 9.79
CA ASN A 286 13.64 -3.66 9.94
C ASN A 286 14.04 -5.13 9.72
N ARG A 287 13.24 -6.08 10.21
CA ARG A 287 13.48 -7.51 9.94
C ARG A 287 13.34 -7.85 8.46
N LEU A 288 12.23 -7.46 7.82
CA LEU A 288 12.02 -7.67 6.38
C LEU A 288 13.13 -7.03 5.54
N LYS A 289 13.60 -5.84 5.93
CA LYS A 289 14.70 -5.12 5.28
C LYS A 289 16.02 -5.89 5.41
N SER A 290 16.35 -6.36 6.62
CA SER A 290 17.55 -7.19 6.86
C SER A 290 17.51 -8.55 6.15
N GLU A 291 16.32 -9.07 5.86
CA GLU A 291 16.11 -10.28 5.06
C GLU A 291 16.08 -10.01 3.53
N GLY A 292 16.24 -8.75 3.09
CA GLY A 292 16.18 -8.34 1.67
C GLY A 292 14.78 -8.35 1.05
N LYS A 293 13.73 -8.46 1.88
CA LYS A 293 12.32 -8.68 1.47
C LYS A 293 11.43 -7.44 1.54
N LEU A 294 11.91 -6.33 2.12
CA LEU A 294 11.15 -5.07 2.16
C LEU A 294 11.44 -4.27 0.90
N VAL A 295 10.45 -4.10 0.01
CA VAL A 295 10.60 -3.25 -1.18
C VAL A 295 10.20 -1.80 -0.90
N GLY A 296 9.25 -1.59 0.02
CA GLY A 296 8.79 -0.26 0.39
C GLY A 296 7.72 -0.26 1.48
N ILE A 297 7.27 0.94 1.86
CA ILE A 297 6.26 1.17 2.90
C ILE A 297 5.10 1.99 2.34
N PHE A 298 3.88 1.62 2.74
CA PHE A 298 2.64 2.26 2.34
C PHE A 298 1.87 2.81 3.56
N VAL A 299 1.36 4.03 3.46
CA VAL A 299 0.64 4.70 4.56
C VAL A 299 -0.75 5.19 4.15
N TRP A 300 -1.75 4.79 4.94
CA TRP A 300 -3.11 5.34 4.92
C TRP A 300 -3.33 6.13 6.23
N SER A 301 -3.50 7.45 6.23
CA SER A 301 -3.49 8.40 5.12
C SER A 301 -2.97 9.74 5.62
N ALA A 302 -2.56 10.63 4.71
CA ALA A 302 -2.03 11.95 5.07
C ALA A 302 -2.99 12.74 5.99
N ASP A 303 -4.29 12.70 5.70
CA ASP A 303 -5.40 13.26 6.49
C ASP A 303 -5.47 12.77 7.93
N SER A 304 -5.16 11.49 8.14
CA SER A 304 -5.08 10.90 9.47
C SER A 304 -3.78 11.30 10.19
N SER A 305 -2.69 11.45 9.43
CA SER A 305 -1.34 11.74 9.92
C SER A 305 -1.09 13.21 10.26
N LYS A 306 -1.85 14.14 9.68
CA LYS A 306 -1.73 15.58 9.94
C LYS A 306 -1.86 15.92 11.43
N ASN A 307 -2.81 15.30 12.13
CA ASN A 307 -2.99 15.45 13.58
C ASN A 307 -1.89 14.78 14.43
N LEU A 308 -1.00 14.00 13.80
CA LEU A 308 0.15 13.33 14.42
C LEU A 308 1.49 13.93 13.96
N GLY A 309 1.47 15.07 13.26
CA GLY A 309 2.67 15.76 12.75
C GLY A 309 3.50 14.93 11.77
N PHE A 310 2.86 14.01 11.04
CA PHE A 310 3.51 13.10 10.08
C PHE A 310 4.71 12.32 10.64
N ARG A 311 4.64 11.96 11.93
CA ARG A 311 5.72 11.25 12.64
C ARG A 311 6.07 9.91 11.98
N TYR A 312 5.07 9.12 11.59
CA TYR A 312 5.30 7.77 11.07
C TYR A 312 5.76 7.76 9.61
N GLU A 313 5.42 8.79 8.85
CA GLU A 313 5.93 9.09 7.52
C GLU A 313 7.44 9.37 7.59
N ASN A 314 7.87 10.20 8.56
CA ASN A 314 9.29 10.46 8.82
C ASN A 314 10.03 9.17 9.25
N GLU A 315 9.50 8.42 10.23
CA GLU A 315 10.12 7.17 10.71
C GLU A 315 10.21 6.12 9.59
N SER A 316 9.20 6.02 8.72
CA SER A 316 9.20 5.11 7.56
C SER A 316 10.26 5.51 6.54
N GLN A 317 10.30 6.78 6.12
CA GLN A 317 11.28 7.26 5.14
C GLN A 317 12.70 7.18 5.67
N ALA A 318 12.92 7.44 6.96
CA ALA A 318 14.23 7.25 7.60
C ALA A 318 14.66 5.77 7.63
N LEU A 319 13.73 4.85 7.94
CA LEU A 319 13.99 3.42 7.88
C LEU A 319 14.39 2.99 6.46
N LEU A 320 13.71 3.50 5.44
CA LEU A 320 13.99 3.18 4.03
C LEU A 320 15.33 3.77 3.57
N ALA A 321 15.56 5.08 3.76
CA ALA A 321 16.70 5.84 3.21
C ALA A 321 18.11 5.36 3.61
N VAL A 322 18.27 4.61 4.70
CA VAL A 322 19.59 4.09 5.14
C VAL A 322 19.98 2.87 4.29
N PRO A 323 21.06 2.90 3.49
CA PRO A 323 21.52 1.71 2.76
C PRO A 323 21.91 0.61 3.76
N HIS A 324 21.62 -0.66 3.43
CA HIS A 324 22.16 -1.75 4.23
C HIS A 324 23.68 -1.82 4.05
N LEU A 325 24.42 -1.54 5.13
CA LEU A 325 25.83 -1.88 5.25
C LEU A 325 25.97 -3.40 5.21
N THR A 326 26.14 -3.97 4.02
CA THR A 326 26.70 -5.32 3.89
C THR A 326 28.07 -5.31 4.55
N ARG A 327 28.26 -6.14 5.58
CA ARG A 327 29.53 -6.26 6.28
C ARG A 327 30.53 -6.96 5.37
N THR A 328 31.15 -6.22 4.45
CA THR A 328 32.19 -6.73 3.56
C THR A 328 33.36 -7.18 4.43
N THR A 329 33.50 -8.48 4.63
CA THR A 329 34.66 -9.04 5.33
C THR A 329 35.88 -8.89 4.44
N ALA A 330 36.51 -7.72 4.52
CA ALA A 330 37.92 -7.58 4.22
C ALA A 330 38.71 -8.38 5.26
N LEU A 331 38.78 -9.70 5.05
CA LEU A 331 39.78 -10.54 5.69
C LEU A 331 41.14 -10.12 5.12
N SER A 332 41.77 -9.17 5.80
CA SER A 332 43.17 -8.85 5.59
C SER A 332 43.99 -10.13 5.78
N SER A 333 44.66 -10.54 4.72
CA SER A 333 45.60 -11.65 4.75
C SER A 333 46.80 -11.29 5.63
N PHE A 334 46.77 -11.73 6.89
CA PHE A 334 48.01 -11.92 7.64
C PHE A 334 48.69 -13.19 7.11
N LYS A 335 49.84 -12.99 6.47
CA LYS A 335 50.91 -13.99 6.28
C LYS A 335 52.11 -13.54 7.10
#